data_AF-A0A2Y9A258-F1
#
_entry.id   AF-A0A2Y9A258-F1
#
_cell.length_a   1.000
_cell.length_b   1.000
_cell.length_c   1.000
_cell.angle_alpha   90.00
_cell.angle_beta   90.00
_cell.angle_gamma   90.00
#
_symmetry.space_group_name_H-M   'P 1'
#
loop_
_entity.id
_entity.type
_entity.pdbx_description
1 polymer ?
#
loop_
_entity_poly.entity_id
_entity_poly.type
_entity_poly.pdbx_seq_one_letter_code
_entity_poly.pdbx_strand_id
1 'polypeptide(L)'
;MPREIVILSPTPPDVGALLRAGMAVDEMLRVRTLSNGAVNELCQGDGTGDTAVLSVYQPIDVANADEIARLLPDAPQLPRPLWWIEALAPWDERGTTGVALAYELAAQLGGACLVQDGQ
;
A
#
# COMPACT_ATOMS: atom_id res chain seq x y z
N MET A 1 7.43 -4.86 -15.32
CA MET A 1 7.37 -3.64 -14.49
C MET A 1 6.35 -3.89 -13.40
N PRO A 2 6.59 -3.50 -12.13
CA PRO A 2 5.57 -3.61 -11.08
C PRO A 2 4.42 -2.64 -11.33
N ARG A 3 3.26 -2.90 -10.72
CA ARG A 3 2.18 -1.91 -10.58
C ARG A 3 2.58 -0.92 -9.52
N GLU A 4 2.57 0.36 -9.86
CA GLU A 4 2.83 1.45 -8.92
C GLU A 4 1.53 1.85 -8.24
N ILE A 5 1.55 2.02 -6.92
CA ILE A 5 0.36 2.32 -6.14
C ILE A 5 0.71 3.44 -5.16
N VAL A 6 -0.16 4.45 -5.08
CA VAL A 6 -0.11 5.47 -4.05
C VAL A 6 -1.33 5.34 -3.16
N ILE A 7 -1.10 5.28 -1.85
CA ILE A 7 -2.15 5.40 -0.84
C ILE A 7 -1.99 6.74 -0.15
N LEU A 8 -3.05 7.53 -0.16
CA LEU A 8 -3.18 8.76 0.62
C LEU A 8 -4.03 8.48 1.84
N SER A 9 -3.56 8.85 3.03
CA SER A 9 -4.26 8.50 4.27
C SER A 9 -4.07 9.53 5.38
N PRO A 10 -5.06 9.77 6.25
CA PRO A 10 -4.87 10.59 7.44
C PRO A 10 -3.98 9.94 8.51
N THR A 11 -3.77 8.62 8.43
CA THR A 11 -2.99 7.84 9.41
C THR A 11 -1.91 7.03 8.69
N PRO A 12 -0.64 7.03 9.14
CA PRO A 12 0.38 6.18 8.55
C PRO A 12 0.13 4.71 8.93
N PRO A 13 0.31 3.74 8.03
CA PRO A 13 0.22 2.33 8.38
C PRO A 13 1.33 1.92 9.34
N ASP A 14 0.96 1.14 10.35
CA ASP A 14 1.89 0.30 11.11
C ASP A 14 1.81 -1.16 10.63
N VAL A 15 2.70 -2.02 11.15
CA VAL A 15 2.66 -3.46 10.83
C VAL A 15 1.31 -4.09 11.19
N GLY A 16 0.64 -3.59 12.23
CA GLY A 16 -0.69 -4.06 12.62
C GLY A 16 -1.76 -3.75 11.57
N ALA A 17 -1.73 -2.57 10.96
CA ALA A 17 -2.62 -2.19 9.86
C ALA A 17 -2.38 -3.06 8.62
N LEU A 18 -1.11 -3.32 8.29
CA LEU A 18 -0.76 -4.23 7.19
C LEU A 18 -1.30 -5.65 7.45
N LEU A 19 -1.14 -6.18 8.67
CA LEU A 19 -1.68 -7.48 9.04
C LEU A 19 -3.21 -7.52 8.97
N ARG A 20 -3.91 -6.49 9.48
CA ARG A 20 -5.38 -6.44 9.43
C ARG A 20 -5.90 -6.34 8.00
N ALA A 21 -5.26 -5.56 7.14
CA ALA A 21 -5.60 -5.50 5.72
C ALA A 21 -5.31 -6.84 5.03
N GLY A 22 -4.17 -7.44 5.35
CA GLY A 22 -3.78 -8.80 4.97
C GLY A 22 -4.90 -9.80 5.25
N MET A 23 -5.26 -9.94 6.52
CA MET A 23 -6.27 -10.88 7.00
C MET A 23 -7.66 -10.66 6.39
N ALA A 24 -8.02 -9.43 6.03
CA ALA A 24 -9.29 -9.13 5.39
C ALA A 24 -9.35 -9.59 3.93
N VAL A 25 -8.20 -9.71 3.26
CA VAL A 25 -8.10 -10.22 1.88
C VAL A 25 -7.80 -11.72 1.84
N ASP A 26 -6.82 -12.17 2.62
CA ASP A 26 -6.43 -13.58 2.76
C ASP A 26 -5.72 -13.78 4.11
N GLU A 27 -6.31 -14.61 4.98
CA GLU A 27 -5.83 -14.92 6.33
C GLU A 27 -4.45 -15.59 6.37
N MET A 28 -3.99 -16.14 5.24
CA MET A 28 -2.70 -16.80 5.13
C MET A 28 -1.54 -15.85 4.83
N LEU A 29 -1.83 -14.57 4.55
CA LEU A 29 -0.82 -13.56 4.28
C LEU A 29 0.00 -13.24 5.52
N ARG A 30 1.30 -13.03 5.29
CA ARG A 30 2.28 -12.71 6.33
C ARG A 30 2.96 -11.40 6.01
N VAL A 31 3.37 -10.67 7.04
CA VAL A 31 4.19 -9.47 6.86
C VAL A 31 5.64 -9.79 7.16
N ARG A 32 6.55 -9.37 6.29
CA ARG A 32 8.00 -9.30 6.58
C ARG A 32 8.51 -7.89 6.39
N THR A 33 9.53 -7.54 7.17
CA THR A 33 10.16 -6.22 7.09
C THR A 33 11.56 -6.35 6.51
N LEU A 34 11.85 -5.57 5.48
CA LEU A 34 13.13 -5.53 4.80
C LEU A 34 13.85 -4.20 5.08
N SER A 35 15.13 -4.14 4.71
CA SER A 35 15.92 -2.90 4.67
C SER A 35 15.85 -2.08 5.96
N ASN A 36 16.01 -2.74 7.12
CA ASN A 36 15.95 -2.14 8.46
C ASN A 36 14.66 -1.33 8.73
N GLY A 37 13.52 -1.76 8.19
CA GLY A 37 12.25 -1.06 8.41
C GLY A 37 11.85 -0.08 7.32
N ALA A 38 12.64 0.02 6.24
CA ALA A 38 12.31 0.91 5.11
C ALA A 38 11.17 0.36 4.23
N VAL A 39 10.98 -0.96 4.21
CA VAL A 39 9.94 -1.62 3.40
C VAL A 39 9.29 -2.74 4.21
N ASN A 40 7.96 -2.78 4.20
CA ASN A 40 7.18 -3.90 4.69
C ASN A 40 6.55 -4.62 3.51
N GLU A 41 6.70 -5.93 3.41
CA GLU A 41 6.10 -6.73 2.36
C GLU A 41 5.00 -7.61 2.94
N LEU A 42 3.85 -7.66 2.26
CA LEU A 42 2.87 -8.71 2.43
C LEU A 42 3.22 -9.85 1.49
N CYS A 43 3.31 -11.04 2.05
CA CYS A 43 3.72 -12.24 1.35
C CYS A 43 2.66 -13.33 1.46
N GLN A 44 2.48 -14.05 0.37
CA GLN A 44 1.74 -15.30 0.33
C GLN A 44 2.71 -16.46 0.53
N GLY A 45 2.35 -17.39 1.42
CA GLY A 45 3.09 -18.64 1.60
C GLY A 45 2.62 -19.68 0.59
N ASP A 46 3.52 -20.18 -0.26
CA ASP A 46 3.22 -21.24 -1.24
C ASP A 46 3.83 -22.61 -0.85
N GLY A 47 4.40 -22.72 0.35
CA GLY A 47 5.08 -23.91 0.85
C GLY A 47 6.51 -24.09 0.33
N THR A 48 6.94 -23.30 -0.66
CA THR A 48 8.34 -23.23 -1.15
C THR A 48 9.07 -21.96 -0.71
N GLY A 49 8.31 -20.95 -0.27
CA GLY A 49 8.81 -19.74 0.36
C GLY A 49 7.72 -18.68 0.54
N ASP A 50 8.08 -17.56 1.16
CA ASP A 50 7.22 -16.37 1.24
C ASP A 50 7.44 -15.50 0.00
N THR A 51 6.38 -15.39 -0.81
CA THR A 51 6.37 -14.66 -2.07
C THR A 51 5.63 -13.34 -1.90
N ALA A 52 6.29 -12.21 -2.15
CA ALA A 52 5.70 -10.88 -1.98
C ALA A 52 4.56 -10.62 -2.99
N VAL A 53 3.44 -10.13 -2.48
CA VAL A 53 2.28 -9.70 -3.28
C VAL A 53 2.07 -8.17 -3.23
N LEU A 54 2.59 -7.51 -2.18
CA LEU A 54 2.61 -6.05 -2.04
C LEU A 54 3.83 -5.64 -1.22
N SER A 55 4.62 -4.70 -1.73
CA SER A 55 5.71 -4.05 -0.99
C SER A 55 5.29 -2.62 -0.65
N VAL A 56 5.30 -2.24 0.62
CA VAL A 56 4.88 -0.94 1.12
C VAL A 56 6.09 -0.21 1.70
N TYR A 57 6.37 0.98 1.18
CA TYR A 57 7.49 1.82 1.60
C TYR A 57 7.12 2.64 2.84
N GLN A 58 8.14 3.24 3.47
CA GLN A 58 7.92 4.14 4.60
C GLN A 58 6.98 5.30 4.23
N PRO A 59 5.94 5.55 5.03
CA PRO A 59 5.04 6.68 4.82
C PRO A 59 5.76 8.02 4.96
N ILE A 60 5.40 8.98 4.11
CA ILE A 60 5.92 10.35 4.11
C ILE A 60 4.80 11.30 4.53
N ASP A 61 5.06 12.15 5.53
CA ASP A 61 4.13 13.22 5.91
C ASP A 61 4.08 14.29 4.81
N VAL A 62 2.88 14.57 4.31
CA VAL A 62 2.65 15.52 3.23
C VAL A 62 2.55 16.91 3.82
N ALA A 63 3.64 17.70 3.76
CA ALA A 63 3.61 19.08 4.26
C ALA A 63 2.71 20.01 3.42
N ASN A 64 2.67 19.83 2.10
CA ASN A 64 1.93 20.68 1.17
C ASN A 64 0.86 19.88 0.41
N ALA A 65 -0.42 20.16 0.64
CA ALA A 65 -1.52 19.48 -0.04
C ALA A 65 -1.64 19.86 -1.53
N ASP A 66 -1.16 21.02 -1.94
CA ASP A 66 -1.22 21.46 -3.35
C ASP A 66 -0.36 20.57 -4.26
N GLU A 67 0.72 19.99 -3.72
CA GLU A 67 1.54 19.01 -4.44
C GLU A 67 0.77 17.73 -4.76
N ILE A 68 -0.21 17.34 -3.94
CA ILE A 68 -1.06 16.19 -4.23
C ILE A 68 -1.92 16.47 -5.46
N ALA A 69 -2.55 17.64 -5.54
CA ALA A 69 -3.33 18.03 -6.71
C ALA A 69 -2.49 18.11 -8.00
N ARG A 70 -1.20 18.46 -7.87
CA ARG A 70 -0.26 18.49 -9.00
C ARG A 70 0.18 17.09 -9.46
N LEU A 71 0.43 16.18 -8.52
CA LEU A 71 0.95 14.83 -8.79
C LEU A 71 -0.15 13.81 -9.09
N LEU A 72 -1.30 13.95 -8.43
CA LEU A 72 -2.45 13.06 -8.47
C LEU A 72 -3.73 13.90 -8.64
N PRO A 73 -3.99 14.45 -9.85
CA PRO A 73 -5.11 15.36 -10.08
C PRO A 73 -6.48 14.71 -9.80
N ASP A 74 -6.57 13.39 -9.91
CA ASP A 74 -7.80 12.61 -9.65
C ASP A 74 -7.92 12.15 -8.19
N ALA A 75 -6.97 12.51 -7.31
CA ALA A 75 -7.04 12.15 -5.91
C ALA A 75 -8.17 12.90 -5.18
N PRO A 76 -8.94 12.23 -4.31
CA PRO A 76 -9.93 12.90 -3.49
C PRO A 76 -9.26 13.82 -2.46
N GLN A 77 -9.98 14.88 -2.08
CA GLN A 77 -9.58 15.72 -0.96
C GLN A 77 -9.79 14.96 0.35
N LEU A 78 -8.72 14.80 1.14
CA LEU A 78 -8.72 14.10 2.42
C LEU A 78 -8.40 15.07 3.57
N PRO A 79 -8.90 14.81 4.79
CA PRO A 79 -8.59 15.64 5.95
C PRO A 79 -7.09 15.56 6.31
N ARG A 80 -6.61 16.58 7.03
CA ARG A 80 -5.24 16.66 7.56
C ARG A 80 -5.16 16.01 8.95
N PRO A 81 -4.01 15.44 9.37
CA PRO A 81 -2.74 15.28 8.63
C PRO A 81 -2.90 14.35 7.43
N LEU A 82 -1.94 14.32 6.50
CA LEU A 82 -2.01 13.49 5.30
C LEU A 82 -0.67 12.81 5.06
N TRP A 83 -0.71 11.51 4.79
CA TRP A 83 0.45 10.66 4.55
C TRP A 83 0.42 10.14 3.12
N TRP A 84 1.57 10.21 2.46
CA TRP A 84 1.86 9.60 1.18
C TRP A 84 2.53 8.25 1.41
N ILE A 85 1.92 7.19 0.91
CA ILE A 85 2.40 5.82 1.08
C ILE A 85 2.57 5.22 -0.31
N GLU A 86 3.81 4.90 -0.67
CA GLU A 86 4.09 4.20 -1.91
C GLU A 86 4.02 2.70 -1.70
N ALA A 87 3.43 2.01 -2.65
CA ALA A 87 3.42 0.56 -2.68
C ALA A 87 3.62 0.04 -4.10
N LEU A 88 4.20 -1.16 -4.19
CA LEU A 88 4.44 -1.87 -5.43
C LEU A 88 3.80 -3.24 -5.37
N ALA A 89 3.03 -3.60 -6.41
CA ALA A 89 2.53 -4.95 -6.58
C ALA A 89 3.16 -5.61 -7.83
N PRO A 90 3.35 -6.93 -7.86
CA PRO A 90 3.77 -7.64 -9.08
C PRO A 90 2.81 -7.40 -10.25
N TRP A 91 3.25 -7.63 -11.50
CA TRP A 91 2.38 -7.50 -12.68
C TRP A 91 1.58 -8.76 -13.00
N ASP A 92 2.03 -9.91 -12.52
CA ASP A 92 1.32 -11.17 -12.68
C ASP A 92 0.08 -11.26 -11.77
N GLU A 93 -0.51 -12.45 -11.70
CA GLU A 93 -1.75 -12.72 -10.97
C GLU A 93 -1.66 -12.34 -9.49
N ARG A 94 -0.48 -12.43 -8.87
CA ARG A 94 -0.25 -12.03 -7.48
C ARG A 94 -0.50 -10.55 -7.25
N GLY A 95 -0.28 -9.74 -8.29
CA GLY A 95 -0.56 -8.32 -8.26
C GLY A 95 -2.03 -7.99 -8.05
N THR A 96 -2.95 -8.86 -8.45
CA THR A 96 -4.38 -8.68 -8.18
C THR A 96 -4.64 -8.69 -6.68
N THR A 97 -4.03 -9.64 -5.95
CA THR A 97 -4.06 -9.69 -4.48
C THR A 97 -3.39 -8.45 -3.88
N GLY A 98 -2.24 -8.04 -4.42
CA GLY A 98 -1.55 -6.83 -3.99
C GLY A 98 -2.40 -5.56 -4.10
N VAL A 99 -3.09 -5.39 -5.22
CA VAL A 99 -4.01 -4.26 -5.44
C VAL A 99 -5.21 -4.33 -4.50
N ALA A 100 -5.81 -5.51 -4.30
CA ALA A 100 -6.90 -5.68 -3.33
C ALA A 100 -6.46 -5.31 -1.90
N LEU A 101 -5.25 -5.70 -1.50
CA LEU A 101 -4.64 -5.32 -0.23
C LEU A 101 -4.45 -3.82 -0.09
N ALA A 102 -3.99 -3.15 -1.14
CA ALA A 102 -3.80 -1.71 -1.13
C ALA A 102 -5.13 -0.96 -0.96
N TYR A 103 -6.19 -1.40 -1.64
CA TYR A 103 -7.54 -0.87 -1.44
C TYR A 103 -8.06 -1.08 -0.02
N GLU A 104 -7.90 -2.29 0.52
CA GLU A 104 -8.32 -2.62 1.88
C GLU A 104 -7.55 -1.80 2.92
N LEU A 105 -6.22 -1.67 2.75
CA LEU A 105 -5.39 -0.84 3.61
C LEU A 105 -5.84 0.62 3.58
N ALA A 106 -6.10 1.18 2.40
CA ALA A 106 -6.61 2.54 2.26
C ALA A 106 -7.97 2.70 2.97
N ALA A 107 -8.89 1.76 2.79
CA ALA A 107 -10.20 1.78 3.45
C ALA A 107 -10.08 1.76 4.98
N GLN A 108 -9.25 0.87 5.53
CA GLN A 108 -9.04 0.78 6.99
C GLN A 108 -8.40 2.03 7.60
N LEU A 109 -7.56 2.73 6.82
CA LEU A 109 -6.92 3.96 7.27
C LEU A 109 -7.76 5.22 7.01
N GLY A 110 -8.94 5.09 6.38
CA GLY A 110 -9.79 6.23 6.01
C GLY A 110 -9.21 7.07 4.87
N GLY A 111 -8.44 6.43 3.99
CA GLY A 111 -7.71 7.03 2.88
C GLY A 111 -8.25 6.68 1.50
N ALA A 112 -7.43 6.93 0.48
CA ALA A 112 -7.69 6.62 -0.91
C ALA A 112 -6.52 5.84 -1.51
N CYS A 113 -6.82 4.86 -2.35
CA CYS A 113 -5.84 4.07 -3.10
C CYS A 113 -5.89 4.47 -4.58
N LEU A 114 -4.74 4.80 -5.15
CA LEU A 114 -4.57 5.15 -6.56
C LEU A 114 -3.59 4.17 -7.19
N VAL A 115 -4.06 3.37 -8.13
CA VAL A 115 -3.22 2.43 -8.89
C VAL A 115 -2.77 3.13 -10.17
N GLN A 116 -1.46 3.24 -10.35
CA GLN A 116 -0.80 3.85 -11.51
C GLN A 116 -0.29 2.75 -12.44
N ASP A 117 -1.23 2.04 -13.07
CA ASP A 117 -0.91 1.13 -14.16
C ASP A 117 -0.60 1.98 -15.39
N GLY A 118 0.70 2.16 -15.67
CA GLY A 118 1.23 3.06 -16.71
C GLY A 118 0.29 3.24 -17.90
N GLN A 119 -0.27 4.44 -18.01
CA GLN A 119 -1.01 4.92 -19.18
C GLN A 119 -0.05 5.14 -20.36
#